data_AF-A0A9E2QIM5-F1
#
_entry.id   AF-A0A9E2QIM5-F1
#
_cell.length_a   1.000
_cell.length_b   1.000
_cell.length_c   1.000
_cell.angle_alpha   90.00
_cell.angle_beta   90.00
_cell.angle_gamma   90.00
#
_symmetry.space_group_name_H-M   'P 1'
#
loop_
_entity.id
_entity.type
_entity.pdbx_description
1 polymer ?
#
loop_
_entity_poly.entity_id
_entity_poly.type
_entity_poly.pdbx_seq_one_letter_code
_entity_poly.pdbx_strand_id
1 'polypeptide(L)'
;MREKLGGWEHGLEPETISCFRQNTIELVIRDARWMLGLDEEECEKLRQIMLARGVAKWFKARRDVIRLKAEVKGMITDLQPNYDKHNPVHKERLKLLNWFRQELRTICHQPRWVEWPRGIATAAKAEKGIVVKGPRA
;
A
#
# COMPACT_ATOMS: atom_id res chain seq x y z
N MET A 1 2.90 24.51 -34.29
CA MET A 1 2.78 23.10 -34.73
C MET A 1 3.37 22.25 -33.61
N ARG A 2 2.53 21.73 -32.70
CA ARG A 2 2.97 20.85 -31.59
C ARG A 2 2.99 19.43 -32.13
N GLU A 3 4.17 18.88 -32.34
CA GLU A 3 4.33 17.48 -32.70
C GLU A 3 3.70 16.63 -31.60
N LYS A 4 2.75 15.78 -32.01
CA LYS A 4 2.15 14.76 -31.17
C LYS A 4 3.24 13.72 -30.89
N LEU A 5 3.96 13.90 -29.79
CA LEU A 5 4.82 12.87 -29.23
C LEU A 5 3.94 11.66 -28.90
N GLY A 6 4.24 10.55 -29.57
CA GLY A 6 3.53 9.29 -29.41
C GLY A 6 3.47 8.82 -27.96
N GLY A 7 2.36 8.17 -27.62
CA GLY A 7 2.30 7.16 -26.57
C GLY A 7 2.90 7.52 -25.22
N TRP A 8 2.38 8.56 -24.58
CA TRP A 8 2.39 8.67 -23.12
C TRP A 8 1.10 7.96 -22.69
N GLU A 9 1.11 6.89 -21.88
CA GLU A 9 -0.17 6.23 -21.56
C GLU A 9 -1.15 7.22 -20.88
N HIS A 10 -0.70 8.25 -20.15
CA HIS A 10 -1.60 9.22 -19.50
C HIS A 10 -0.99 10.62 -19.42
N GLY A 11 -1.49 11.57 -20.21
CA GLY A 11 -1.29 12.99 -19.92
C GLY A 11 -1.58 13.26 -18.44
N LEU A 12 -0.70 14.02 -17.76
CA LEU A 12 -0.91 14.45 -16.38
C LEU A 12 -2.01 15.54 -16.30
N GLU A 13 -3.17 15.23 -16.86
CA GLU A 13 -4.45 15.86 -16.57
C GLU A 13 -5.33 14.81 -15.87
N PRO A 14 -4.98 14.35 -14.65
CA PRO A 14 -5.91 13.53 -13.89
C PRO A 14 -6.98 14.45 -13.32
N GLU A 15 -8.24 14.30 -13.76
CA GLU A 15 -9.37 14.97 -13.11
C GLU A 15 -9.42 14.62 -11.60
N THR A 16 -8.90 13.45 -11.19
CA THR A 16 -8.75 13.03 -9.79
C THR A 16 -7.62 12.00 -9.56
N ILE A 17 -7.07 11.97 -8.34
CA ILE A 17 -6.04 11.01 -7.85
C ILE A 17 -6.44 9.53 -7.96
N SER A 18 -7.74 9.24 -8.12
CA SER A 18 -8.31 7.89 -8.27
C SER A 18 -7.94 7.20 -9.59
N CYS A 19 -7.49 7.94 -10.61
CA CYS A 19 -7.12 7.39 -11.91
C CYS A 19 -5.75 6.69 -11.91
N PHE A 20 -4.95 6.88 -10.85
CA PHE A 20 -3.65 6.24 -10.73
C PHE A 20 -3.76 4.84 -10.12
N ARG A 21 -3.05 3.88 -10.71
CA ARG A 21 -2.92 2.52 -10.15
C ARG A 21 -2.36 2.59 -8.74
N GLN A 22 -2.78 1.67 -7.86
CA GLN A 22 -2.26 1.62 -6.49
C GLN A 22 -0.73 1.53 -6.50
N ASN A 23 -0.11 2.53 -5.87
CA ASN A 23 1.32 2.75 -5.88
C ASN A 23 2.09 1.52 -5.35
N THR A 24 2.94 0.96 -6.20
CA THR A 24 4.11 0.18 -5.79
C THR A 24 5.34 1.09 -5.90
N ILE A 25 6.43 0.74 -5.23
CA ILE A 25 7.70 1.49 -5.40
C ILE A 25 8.11 1.50 -6.87
N GLU A 26 8.00 0.36 -7.54
CA GLU A 26 8.42 0.23 -8.95
C GLU A 26 7.61 1.10 -9.91
N LEU A 27 6.35 1.45 -9.59
CA LEU A 27 5.62 2.45 -10.37
C LEU A 27 6.28 3.83 -10.26
N VAL A 28 6.67 4.24 -9.05
CA VAL A 28 7.38 5.50 -8.84
C VAL A 28 8.74 5.50 -9.55
N ILE A 29 9.49 4.39 -9.48
CA ILE A 29 10.78 4.27 -10.17
C ILE A 29 10.60 4.37 -11.68
N ARG A 30 9.62 3.66 -12.24
CA ARG A 30 9.31 3.69 -13.67
C ARG A 30 8.93 5.09 -14.14
N ASP A 31 8.04 5.75 -13.39
CA ASP A 31 7.57 7.08 -13.74
C ASP A 31 8.72 8.10 -13.64
N ALA A 32 9.55 8.03 -12.59
CA ALA A 32 10.74 8.86 -12.44
C ALA A 32 11.77 8.63 -13.55
N ARG A 33 12.03 7.36 -13.91
CA ARG A 33 12.92 6.99 -15.02
C ARG A 33 12.51 7.67 -16.31
N TRP A 34 11.23 7.63 -16.62
CA TRP A 34 10.70 8.20 -17.84
C TRP A 34 10.61 9.74 -17.79
N MET A 35 10.20 10.33 -16.66
CA MET A 35 10.07 11.79 -16.53
C MET A 35 11.42 12.50 -16.50
N LEU A 36 12.41 11.89 -15.87
CA LEU A 36 13.72 12.51 -15.60
C LEU A 36 14.84 11.92 -16.46
N GLY A 37 14.54 10.90 -17.28
CA GLY A 37 15.53 10.24 -18.13
C GLY A 37 16.58 9.44 -17.35
N LEU A 38 16.22 8.90 -16.17
CA LEU A 38 17.18 8.21 -15.30
C LEU A 38 17.73 6.94 -15.96
N ASP A 39 19.00 6.65 -15.72
CA ASP A 39 19.58 5.34 -16.05
C ASP A 39 19.26 4.28 -14.96
N GLU A 40 19.73 3.04 -15.15
CA GLU A 40 19.45 1.97 -14.18
C GLU A 40 20.21 2.14 -12.86
N GLU A 41 21.39 2.76 -12.87
CA GLU A 41 22.16 3.04 -11.66
C GLU A 41 21.46 4.10 -10.79
N GLU A 42 20.94 5.14 -11.43
CA GLU A 42 20.13 6.19 -10.80
C GLU A 42 18.79 5.64 -10.30
N CYS A 43 18.15 4.75 -11.05
CA CYS A 43 16.97 4.03 -10.59
C CYS A 43 17.26 3.21 -9.34
N GLU A 44 18.41 2.54 -9.27
CA GLU A 44 18.83 1.78 -8.08
C GLU A 44 19.10 2.70 -6.89
N LYS A 45 19.77 3.84 -7.10
CA LYS A 45 19.95 4.87 -6.06
C LYS A 45 18.60 5.35 -5.53
N LEU A 46 17.63 5.60 -6.41
CA LEU A 46 16.28 6.01 -6.02
C LEU A 46 15.58 4.92 -5.20
N ARG A 47 15.66 3.64 -5.60
CA ARG A 47 15.14 2.51 -4.80
C ARG A 47 15.75 2.48 -3.40
N GLN A 48 17.07 2.65 -3.30
CA GLN A 48 17.76 2.67 -2.01
C GLN A 48 17.34 3.87 -1.15
N ILE A 49 17.18 5.06 -1.74
CA ILE A 49 16.67 6.24 -1.04
C ILE A 49 15.27 5.97 -0.49
N MET A 50 14.36 5.43 -1.31
CA MET A 50 13.00 5.13 -0.90
C MET A 50 12.96 4.09 0.24
N LEU A 51 13.82 3.07 0.17
CA LEU A 51 13.97 2.07 1.22
C LEU A 51 14.50 2.70 2.52
N ALA A 52 15.61 3.44 2.46
CA ALA A 52 16.23 4.08 3.61
C ALA A 52 15.30 5.12 4.27
N ARG A 53 14.52 5.85 3.47
CA ARG A 53 13.52 6.81 3.97
C ARG A 53 12.26 6.13 4.50
N GLY A 54 12.09 4.81 4.31
CA GLY A 54 10.93 4.05 4.79
C GLY A 54 9.67 4.26 3.94
N VAL A 55 9.82 4.81 2.74
CA VAL A 55 8.70 4.99 1.79
C VAL A 55 8.10 3.63 1.41
N ALA A 56 8.95 2.61 1.29
CA ALA A 56 8.55 1.23 1.07
C ALA A 56 7.59 0.68 2.14
N LYS A 57 7.89 0.97 3.41
CA LYS A 57 7.04 0.63 4.55
C LYS A 57 5.70 1.34 4.43
N TRP A 58 5.69 2.64 4.10
CA TRP A 58 4.46 3.41 3.96
C TRP A 58 3.51 2.84 2.90
N PHE A 59 4.04 2.45 1.74
CA PHE A 59 3.23 1.79 0.71
C PHE A 59 2.61 0.49 1.20
N LYS A 60 3.41 -0.34 1.91
CA LYS A 60 2.91 -1.60 2.47
C LYS A 60 1.85 -1.35 3.54
N ALA A 61 2.14 -0.49 4.50
CA ALA A 61 1.24 -0.16 5.60
C ALA A 61 -0.10 0.39 5.10
N ARG A 62 -0.09 1.27 4.10
CA ARG A 62 -1.32 1.77 3.48
C ARG A 62 -2.17 0.63 2.90
N ARG A 63 -1.55 -0.35 2.23
CA ARG A 63 -2.26 -1.50 1.66
C ARG A 63 -2.81 -2.42 2.73
N ASP A 64 -2.02 -2.70 3.77
CA ASP A 64 -2.45 -3.50 4.92
C ASP A 64 -3.65 -2.83 5.62
N VAL A 65 -3.64 -1.51 5.80
CA VAL A 65 -4.77 -0.76 6.39
C VAL A 65 -6.02 -0.83 5.51
N ILE A 66 -5.87 -0.72 4.19
CA ILE A 66 -7.01 -0.86 3.26
C ILE A 66 -7.62 -2.25 3.34
N ARG A 67 -6.79 -3.31 3.41
CA ARG A 67 -7.26 -4.69 3.59
C ARG A 67 -7.97 -4.85 4.93
N LEU A 68 -7.34 -4.43 6.02
CA LEU A 68 -7.89 -4.51 7.36
C LEU A 68 -9.25 -3.79 7.46
N LYS A 69 -9.38 -2.62 6.82
CA LYS A 69 -10.67 -1.91 6.73
C LYS A 69 -11.74 -2.76 6.04
N ALA A 70 -11.41 -3.45 4.95
CA ALA A 70 -12.35 -4.31 4.23
C ALA A 70 -12.77 -5.53 5.07
N GLU A 71 -11.80 -6.16 5.77
CA GLU A 71 -12.05 -7.29 6.68
C GLU A 71 -12.99 -6.89 7.83
N VAL A 72 -12.69 -5.78 8.50
CA VAL A 72 -13.53 -5.25 9.59
C VAL A 72 -14.94 -4.94 9.10
N LYS A 73 -15.08 -4.38 7.89
CA LYS A 73 -16.41 -4.13 7.31
C LYS A 73 -17.21 -5.42 7.16
N GLY A 74 -16.58 -6.49 6.66
CA GLY A 74 -17.20 -7.82 6.56
C GLY A 74 -17.66 -8.34 7.92
N MET A 75 -16.76 -8.31 8.92
CA MET A 75 -17.07 -8.74 10.29
C MET A 75 -18.23 -7.95 10.91
N ILE A 76 -18.31 -6.64 10.68
CA ILE A 76 -19.43 -5.82 11.17
C ILE A 76 -20.73 -6.21 10.47
N THR A 77 -20.71 -6.45 9.15
CA THR A 77 -21.88 -6.91 8.40
C THR A 77 -22.39 -8.26 8.91
N ASP A 78 -21.49 -9.19 9.21
CA ASP A 78 -21.83 -10.52 9.73
C ASP A 78 -22.42 -10.46 11.15
N LEU A 79 -22.04 -9.46 11.95
CA LEU A 79 -22.58 -9.22 13.29
C LEU A 79 -23.96 -8.52 13.29
N GLN A 80 -24.41 -8.01 12.15
CA GLN A 80 -25.61 -7.17 12.04
C GLN A 80 -26.96 -7.93 12.13
N PRO A 81 -27.12 -9.20 11.69
CA PRO A 81 -28.40 -9.91 11.74
C PRO A 81 -28.93 -10.26 13.14
N ASN A 82 -28.09 -10.20 14.20
CA ASN A 82 -28.44 -10.67 15.55
C ASN A 82 -28.76 -9.55 16.55
N TYR A 83 -29.34 -8.44 16.09
CA TYR A 83 -29.51 -7.22 16.90
C TYR A 83 -30.70 -7.32 17.87
N ASP A 84 -30.47 -7.97 19.02
CA ASP A 84 -31.36 -7.88 20.18
C ASP A 84 -30.77 -6.91 21.21
N LYS A 85 -31.58 -6.00 21.76
CA LYS A 85 -31.10 -4.91 22.65
C LYS A 85 -30.64 -5.39 24.03
N HIS A 86 -30.85 -6.67 24.33
CA HIS A 86 -30.45 -7.35 25.57
C HIS A 86 -29.23 -8.30 25.40
N ASN A 87 -28.51 -8.22 24.26
CA ASN A 87 -27.71 -9.32 23.72
C ASN A 87 -26.17 -9.21 23.94
N PRO A 88 -25.44 -10.32 24.17
CA PRO A 88 -23.96 -10.46 24.16
C PRO A 88 -23.16 -9.76 23.03
N VAL A 89 -23.82 -9.28 21.98
CA VAL A 89 -23.28 -8.53 20.84
C VAL A 89 -22.40 -7.32 21.25
N HIS A 90 -22.65 -6.68 22.40
CA HIS A 90 -21.80 -5.57 22.86
C HIS A 90 -20.37 -6.04 23.21
N LYS A 91 -20.23 -7.22 23.85
CA LYS A 91 -18.92 -7.78 24.18
C LYS A 91 -18.16 -8.19 22.92
N GLU A 92 -18.87 -8.72 21.91
CA GLU A 92 -18.27 -9.10 20.62
C GLU A 92 -17.79 -7.88 19.83
N ARG A 93 -18.55 -6.79 19.82
CA ARG A 93 -18.13 -5.52 19.22
C ARG A 93 -16.89 -4.94 19.90
N LEU A 94 -16.83 -4.98 21.24
CA LEU A 94 -15.65 -4.54 21.98
C LEU A 94 -14.42 -5.41 21.67
N LYS A 95 -14.59 -6.73 21.56
CA LYS A 95 -13.53 -7.65 21.12
C LYS A 95 -13.04 -7.29 19.72
N LEU A 96 -13.96 -7.07 18.78
CA LEU A 96 -13.62 -6.68 17.40
C LEU A 96 -12.88 -5.34 17.34
N LEU A 97 -13.32 -4.34 18.10
CA LEU A 97 -12.63 -3.04 18.19
C LEU A 97 -11.23 -3.18 18.77
N ASN A 98 -11.06 -3.99 19.81
CA ASN A 98 -9.74 -4.24 20.40
C ASN A 98 -8.83 -5.00 19.43
N TRP A 99 -9.34 -6.01 18.74
CA TRP A 99 -8.61 -6.72 17.69
C TRP A 99 -8.16 -5.75 16.59
N PHE A 100 -9.07 -4.94 16.05
CA PHE A 100 -8.75 -3.95 15.02
C PHE A 100 -7.66 -2.96 15.46
N ARG A 101 -7.72 -2.48 16.70
CA ARG A 101 -6.68 -1.61 17.28
C ARG A 101 -5.32 -2.31 17.34
N GLN A 102 -5.28 -3.59 17.72
CA GLN A 102 -4.03 -4.34 17.75
C GLN A 102 -3.47 -4.56 16.35
N GLU A 103 -4.31 -4.93 15.38
CA GLU A 103 -3.88 -5.08 13.99
C GLU A 103 -3.33 -3.77 13.40
N LEU A 104 -4.02 -2.64 13.63
CA LEU A 104 -3.52 -1.33 13.24
C LEU A 104 -2.16 -1.02 13.89
N ARG A 105 -2.01 -1.30 15.18
CA ARG A 105 -0.75 -1.10 15.90
C ARG A 105 0.37 -1.95 15.31
N THR A 106 0.09 -3.22 15.03
CA THR A 106 1.01 -4.14 14.36
C THR A 106 1.47 -3.58 13.03
N ILE A 107 0.54 -3.10 12.17
CA ILE A 107 0.87 -2.48 10.89
C ILE A 107 1.79 -1.25 11.07
N CYS A 108 1.45 -0.34 11.98
CA CYS A 108 2.26 0.86 12.24
C CYS A 108 3.66 0.52 12.78
N HIS A 109 3.77 -0.56 13.55
CA HIS A 109 5.00 -1.00 14.20
C HIS A 109 5.84 -1.96 13.35
N GLN A 110 5.40 -2.30 12.12
CA GLN A 110 6.21 -3.10 11.21
C GLN A 110 7.61 -2.48 11.01
N PRO A 111 8.65 -3.31 10.84
CA PRO A 111 10.00 -2.84 10.54
C PRO A 111 10.04 -1.85 9.37
N ARG A 112 10.95 -0.87 9.45
CA ARG A 112 11.13 0.13 8.39
C ARG A 112 11.64 -0.48 7.09
N TRP A 113 12.44 -1.55 7.21
CA TRP A 113 13.11 -2.16 6.08
C TRP A 113 12.19 -3.16 5.37
N VAL A 114 11.46 -2.64 4.39
CA VAL A 114 10.51 -3.41 3.56
C VAL A 114 11.02 -3.42 2.13
N GLU A 115 11.44 -4.57 1.65
CA GLU A 115 11.91 -4.75 0.27
C GLU A 115 10.74 -5.16 -0.61
N TRP A 116 10.59 -4.47 -1.75
CA TRP A 116 9.60 -4.78 -2.76
C TRP A 116 10.27 -5.48 -3.95
N PRO A 117 9.57 -6.42 -4.60
CA PRO A 117 10.13 -7.12 -5.76
C PRO A 117 10.27 -6.16 -6.95
N ARG A 118 11.39 -6.27 -7.65
CA ARG A 118 11.75 -5.44 -8.80
C ARG A 118 10.90 -5.79 -10.03
N GLY A 119 10.65 -4.80 -10.88
CA GLY A 119 9.96 -5.02 -12.17
C GLY A 119 8.48 -5.41 -12.04
N ILE A 120 7.91 -5.40 -10.83
CA ILE A 120 6.50 -5.72 -10.62
C ILE A 120 5.68 -4.44 -10.43
N ALA A 121 5.04 -4.02 -11.52
CA ALA A 121 4.18 -2.84 -11.55
C ALA A 121 2.76 -3.09 -10.99
N THR A 122 2.37 -4.36 -10.74
CA THR A 122 1.03 -4.68 -10.24
C THR A 122 1.06 -4.98 -8.74
N ALA A 123 0.21 -4.29 -7.99
CA ALA A 123 0.16 -4.37 -6.54
C ALA A 123 -0.07 -5.81 -6.03
N ALA A 124 -0.96 -6.58 -6.69
CA ALA A 124 -1.28 -7.95 -6.30
C ALA A 124 -0.10 -8.93 -6.48
N LYS A 125 0.69 -8.78 -7.55
CA LYS A 125 1.89 -9.61 -7.75
C LYS A 125 3.04 -9.16 -6.85
N ALA A 126 3.17 -7.84 -6.64
CA ALA A 126 4.26 -7.28 -5.84
C ALA A 126 4.16 -7.75 -4.39
N GLU A 127 2.94 -7.86 -3.87
CA GLU A 127 2.66 -8.28 -2.51
C GLU A 127 3.28 -9.62 -2.12
N LYS A 128 3.24 -10.60 -3.03
CA LYS A 128 3.77 -11.95 -2.79
C LYS A 128 5.29 -11.96 -2.62
N GLY A 129 5.98 -10.95 -3.14
CA GLY A 129 7.44 -10.82 -3.07
C GLY A 129 7.93 -9.81 -2.05
N ILE A 130 7.05 -9.22 -1.22
CA ILE A 130 7.46 -8.25 -0.20
C ILE A 130 8.21 -8.98 0.91
N VAL A 131 9.43 -8.52 1.21
CA VAL A 131 10.24 -9.04 2.31
C VAL A 131 10.34 -7.97 3.39
N VAL A 132 9.85 -8.27 4.60
CA VAL A 132 9.97 -7.40 5.76
C VAL A 132 11.18 -7.89 6.57
N LYS A 133 12.27 -7.12 6.57
CA LYS A 133 13.45 -7.44 7.37
C LYS A 133 13.29 -6.81 8.75
N GLY A 134 13.46 -7.61 9.80
CA GLY A 134 13.44 -7.15 11.19
C GLY A 134 14.48 -6.05 11.45
N PRO A 135 14.46 -5.40 12.64
CA PRO A 135 15.57 -4.55 13.04
C PRO A 135 16.87 -5.35 12.86
N ARG A 136 17.87 -4.77 12.18
CA ARG A 136 19.20 -5.37 12.13
C ARG A 136 19.64 -5.53 13.59
N ALA A 137 19.97 -6.76 13.98
CA ALA A 137 20.60 -7.05 15.26
C ALA A 137 21.89 -6.23 15.40
#